data_AF-A0AA51RX24-F1
#
_entry.id   AF-A0AA51RX24-F1
#
_cell.length_a   1.000
_cell.length_b   1.000
_cell.length_c   1.000
_cell.angle_alpha   90.00
_cell.angle_beta   90.00
_cell.angle_gamma   90.00
#
_symmetry.space_group_name_H-M   'P 1'
#
loop_
_entity.id
_entity.type
_entity.pdbx_description
1 polymer ?
#
loop_
_entity_poly.entity_id
_entity_poly.type
_entity_poly.pdbx_seq_one_letter_code
_entity_poly.pdbx_strand_id
1 'polypeptide(L)'
;MEILIALVGWFAYASVAIGFIKSYLTVNKIWSRKHDQNVAESISVYAAILGLISALPFFIKYLIIDQDYASALQTGIGLLVGSFFFLVGIGFWTKQKSEKRSIWQRFIRAIKKENDEATDLIKALVKPKHAERISKIFVQLALIDGRIDDAEKELLESFHKLWKLDIDITNLKSTNQTLSFMELRDSVVDYLDYAPPVEQAAEVKALLETIAKADNQVSDDEKFILDEIYNVFEDYLNGEEDLPKYEVLIAPQNQDQETMIERLIPDFTKVTDKGGVCYRVGEYYSLNYAQMICQKYRSMNIFTAIEQAN
;
A
#
# COMPACT_ATOMS: atom_id res chain seq x y z
N MET A 1 2.89 30.80 42.80
CA MET A 1 3.31 29.99 41.64
C MET A 1 2.48 28.71 41.54
N GLU A 2 2.36 27.93 42.62
CA GLU A 2 1.54 26.70 42.65
C GLU A 2 0.05 26.92 42.35
N ILE A 3 -0.56 27.96 42.90
CA ILE A 3 -1.98 28.31 42.63
C ILE A 3 -2.21 28.61 41.14
N LEU A 4 -1.23 29.23 40.47
CA LEU A 4 -1.32 29.55 39.04
C LEU A 4 -1.21 28.29 38.18
N ILE A 5 -0.31 27.37 38.55
CA ILE A 5 -0.17 26.07 37.86
C ILE A 5 -1.45 25.24 38.01
N ALA A 6 -2.03 25.20 39.22
CA ALA A 6 -3.28 24.50 39.47
C ALA A 6 -4.47 25.10 38.68
N LEU A 7 -4.56 26.43 38.61
CA LEU A 7 -5.57 27.12 37.80
C LEU A 7 -5.41 26.82 36.31
N VAL A 8 -4.20 26.89 35.77
CA VAL A 8 -3.93 26.58 34.36
C VAL A 8 -4.26 25.11 34.04
N GLY A 9 -3.93 24.18 34.93
CA GLY A 9 -4.31 22.78 34.80
C GLY A 9 -5.82 22.58 34.75
N TRP A 10 -6.57 23.26 35.63
CA TRP A 10 -8.04 23.20 35.62
C TRP A 10 -8.64 23.78 34.33
N PHE A 11 -8.10 24.89 33.84
CA PHE A 11 -8.49 25.47 32.55
C PHE A 11 -8.18 24.54 31.37
N ALA A 12 -7.08 23.81 31.40
CA ALA A 12 -6.75 22.82 30.37
C ALA A 12 -7.82 21.71 30.31
N TYR A 13 -8.19 21.11 31.45
CA TYR A 13 -9.25 20.10 31.49
C TYR A 13 -10.63 20.66 31.09
N ALA A 14 -10.95 21.89 31.52
CA ALA A 14 -12.17 22.56 31.10
C ALA A 14 -12.19 22.81 29.58
N SER A 15 -11.06 23.14 28.98
CA SER A 15 -10.93 23.34 27.53
C SER A 15 -11.18 22.06 26.74
N VAL A 16 -10.73 20.91 27.25
CA VAL A 16 -11.00 19.58 26.65
C VAL A 16 -12.51 19.27 26.69
N ALA A 17 -13.16 19.50 27.84
CA ALA A 17 -14.60 19.30 27.97
C ALA A 17 -15.42 20.21 27.03
N ILE A 18 -15.05 21.49 26.95
CA ILE A 18 -15.66 22.45 26.02
C ILE A 18 -15.42 22.02 24.56
N GLY A 19 -14.20 21.56 24.24
CA GLY A 19 -13.84 21.03 22.94
C GLY A 19 -14.71 19.83 22.53
N PHE A 20 -14.93 18.89 23.46
CA PHE A 20 -15.81 17.75 23.25
C PHE A 20 -17.26 18.17 22.97
N ILE A 21 -17.82 19.08 23.78
CA ILE A 21 -19.19 19.60 23.58
C ILE A 21 -19.30 20.30 22.21
N LYS A 22 -18.33 21.14 21.85
CA LYS A 22 -18.29 21.83 20.56
C LYS A 22 -18.26 20.83 19.41
N SER A 23 -17.40 19.83 19.48
CA SER A 23 -17.28 18.76 18.49
C SER A 23 -18.60 18.00 18.33
N TYR A 24 -19.22 17.60 19.44
CA TYR A 24 -20.53 16.95 19.44
C TYR A 24 -21.61 17.81 18.76
N LEU A 25 -21.76 19.06 19.16
CA LEU A 25 -22.77 19.97 18.58
C LEU A 25 -22.55 20.18 17.08
N THR A 26 -21.28 20.28 16.66
CA THR A 26 -20.90 20.49 15.27
C THR A 26 -21.24 19.27 14.42
N VAL A 27 -20.88 18.07 14.87
CA VAL A 27 -21.24 16.81 14.22
C VAL A 27 -22.75 16.62 14.18
N ASN A 28 -23.44 16.82 15.31
CA ASN A 28 -24.88 16.63 15.42
C ASN A 28 -25.67 17.54 14.46
N LYS A 29 -25.24 18.80 14.29
CA LYS A 29 -25.85 19.74 13.35
C LYS A 29 -25.81 19.24 11.91
N ILE A 30 -24.71 18.62 11.50
CA ILE A 30 -24.52 18.07 10.15
C ILE A 30 -25.14 16.68 10.02
N TRP A 31 -25.15 15.88 11.09
CA TRP A 31 -25.65 14.51 11.10
C TRP A 31 -27.10 14.38 10.62
N SER A 32 -27.97 15.31 11.00
CA SER A 32 -29.37 15.32 10.56
C SER A 32 -29.53 15.62 9.06
N ARG A 33 -28.55 16.32 8.46
CA ARG A 33 -28.57 16.79 7.07
C ARG A 33 -27.53 16.12 6.17
N LYS A 34 -26.79 15.12 6.66
CA LYS A 34 -25.71 14.42 5.93
C LYS A 34 -26.15 13.75 4.62
N HIS A 35 -27.45 13.56 4.44
CA HIS A 35 -28.03 12.98 3.22
C HIS A 35 -28.29 14.01 2.12
N ASP A 36 -28.24 15.30 2.44
CA ASP A 36 -28.43 16.42 1.50
C ASP A 36 -27.15 16.67 0.70
N GLN A 37 -27.26 16.65 -0.62
CA GLN A 37 -26.13 16.85 -1.52
C GLN A 37 -25.55 18.27 -1.41
N ASN A 38 -26.37 19.28 -1.13
CA ASN A 38 -25.87 20.65 -0.95
C ASN A 38 -25.01 20.76 0.30
N VAL A 39 -25.28 19.95 1.32
CA VAL A 39 -24.48 19.91 2.55
C VAL A 39 -23.14 19.23 2.30
N ALA A 40 -23.13 18.09 1.59
CA ALA A 40 -21.90 17.43 1.16
C ALA A 40 -21.00 18.37 0.35
N GLU A 41 -21.59 19.07 -0.63
CA GLU A 41 -20.85 19.99 -1.51
C GLU A 41 -20.37 21.27 -0.81
N SER A 42 -20.94 21.62 0.34
CA SER A 42 -20.51 22.77 1.14
C SER A 42 -19.30 22.50 2.03
N ILE A 43 -18.91 21.22 2.17
CA ILE A 43 -17.77 20.82 3.00
C ILE A 43 -16.54 20.68 2.10
N SER A 44 -15.48 21.43 2.43
CA SER A 44 -14.17 21.27 1.79
C SER A 44 -13.58 19.91 2.14
N VAL A 45 -13.47 19.04 1.14
CA VAL A 45 -12.85 17.72 1.31
C VAL A 45 -11.35 17.89 1.47
N TYR A 46 -10.76 18.84 0.74
CA TYR A 46 -9.34 19.18 0.85
C TYR A 46 -8.93 19.63 2.26
N ALA A 47 -9.67 20.56 2.86
CA ALA A 47 -9.38 21.03 4.21
C ALA A 47 -9.51 19.91 5.26
N ALA A 48 -10.47 19.00 5.06
CA ALA A 48 -10.63 17.84 5.93
C ALA A 48 -9.41 16.89 5.85
N ILE A 49 -8.91 16.60 4.63
CA ILE A 49 -7.72 15.77 4.42
C ILE A 49 -6.48 16.42 5.03
N LEU A 50 -6.22 17.69 4.75
CA LEU A 50 -5.08 18.41 5.32
C LEU A 50 -5.13 18.44 6.85
N GLY A 51 -6.33 18.62 7.40
CA GLY A 51 -6.56 18.54 8.84
C GLY A 51 -6.22 17.15 9.41
N LEU A 52 -6.59 16.07 8.72
CA LEU A 52 -6.28 14.70 9.14
C LEU A 52 -4.79 14.39 9.04
N ILE A 53 -4.16 14.70 7.90
CA ILE A 53 -2.73 14.46 7.66
C ILE A 53 -1.88 15.24 8.67
N SER A 54 -2.24 16.49 8.96
CA SER A 54 -1.50 17.30 9.94
C SER A 54 -1.72 16.81 11.38
N ALA A 55 -2.93 16.37 11.75
CA ALA A 55 -3.25 15.97 13.12
C ALA A 55 -2.76 14.57 13.49
N LEU A 56 -2.59 13.66 12.52
CA LEU A 56 -2.14 12.28 12.75
C LEU A 56 -0.75 12.19 13.43
N PRO A 57 0.31 12.87 12.94
CA PRO A 57 1.61 12.89 13.60
C PRO A 57 1.57 13.42 15.03
N PHE A 58 0.77 14.46 15.29
CA PHE A 58 0.60 15.01 16.64
C PHE A 58 -0.14 14.04 17.56
N PHE A 59 -1.16 13.35 17.07
CA PHE A 59 -1.85 12.33 17.84
C PHE A 59 -0.90 11.21 18.27
N ILE A 60 -0.11 10.69 17.32
CA ILE A 60 0.91 9.67 17.59
C ILE A 60 1.94 10.18 18.58
N LYS A 61 2.45 11.41 18.38
CA LYS A 61 3.40 12.05 19.28
C LYS A 61 2.83 12.16 20.70
N TYR A 62 1.63 12.71 20.88
CA TYR A 62 1.05 12.90 22.21
C TYR A 62 0.72 11.58 22.91
N LEU A 63 0.26 10.58 22.15
CA LEU A 63 -0.15 9.29 22.70
C LEU A 63 1.04 8.39 23.06
N ILE A 64 2.06 8.35 22.20
CA ILE A 64 3.17 7.40 22.33
C ILE A 64 4.42 8.05 22.94
N ILE A 65 4.77 9.27 22.52
CA ILE A 65 6.04 9.91 22.89
C ILE A 65 5.87 10.72 24.17
N ASP A 66 4.94 11.68 24.16
CA ASP A 66 4.81 12.65 25.26
C ASP A 66 3.96 12.12 26.42
N GLN A 67 3.24 11.00 26.22
CA GLN A 67 2.27 10.41 27.17
C GLN A 67 1.25 11.43 27.74
N ASP A 68 0.99 12.49 26.98
CA ASP A 68 -0.02 13.50 27.31
C ASP A 68 -1.38 13.04 26.80
N TYR A 69 -2.05 12.25 27.64
CA TYR A 69 -3.36 11.70 27.33
C TYR A 69 -4.44 12.77 27.13
N ALA A 70 -4.32 13.96 27.73
CA ALA A 70 -5.30 15.02 27.56
C ALA A 70 -5.23 15.60 26.14
N SER A 71 -4.01 15.93 25.69
CA SER A 71 -3.77 16.43 24.33
C SER A 71 -3.99 15.35 23.27
N ALA A 72 -3.62 14.10 23.55
CA ALA A 72 -3.92 12.97 22.69
C ALA A 72 -5.43 12.78 22.52
N LEU A 73 -6.21 12.82 23.61
CA LEU A 73 -7.67 12.69 23.56
C LEU A 73 -8.32 13.85 22.78
N GLN A 74 -7.88 15.09 23.00
CA GLN A 74 -8.37 16.24 22.25
C GLN A 74 -8.05 16.14 20.75
N THR A 75 -6.83 15.75 20.40
CA THR A 75 -6.40 15.56 19.01
C THR A 75 -7.15 14.39 18.36
N GLY A 76 -7.36 13.30 19.09
CA GLY A 76 -8.14 12.14 18.63
C GLY A 76 -9.60 12.47 18.35
N ILE A 77 -10.24 13.28 19.21
CA ILE A 77 -11.58 13.82 18.92
C ILE A 77 -11.56 14.66 17.64
N GLY A 78 -10.53 15.48 17.45
CA GLY A 78 -10.32 16.25 16.23
C GLY A 78 -10.23 15.38 14.97
N LEU A 79 -9.47 14.28 15.04
CA LEU A 79 -9.36 13.29 13.96
C LEU A 79 -10.72 12.64 13.66
N LEU A 80 -11.48 12.23 14.68
CA LEU A 80 -12.81 11.65 14.48
C LEU A 80 -13.78 12.63 13.82
N VAL A 81 -13.77 13.89 14.25
CA VAL A 81 -14.59 14.95 13.64
C VAL A 81 -14.14 15.23 12.20
N GLY A 82 -12.83 15.34 11.96
CA GLY A 82 -12.26 15.53 10.62
C GLY A 82 -12.66 14.41 9.67
N SER A 83 -12.57 13.15 10.12
CA SER A 83 -13.00 11.97 9.35
C SER A 83 -14.50 11.99 9.08
N PHE A 84 -15.32 12.40 10.04
CA PHE A 84 -16.75 12.58 9.80
C PHE A 84 -17.03 13.63 8.72
N PHE A 85 -16.39 14.81 8.79
CA PHE A 85 -16.56 15.85 7.78
C PHE A 85 -16.05 15.43 6.41
N PHE A 86 -14.92 14.73 6.36
CA PHE A 86 -14.41 14.12 5.14
C PHE A 86 -15.46 13.20 4.49
N LEU A 87 -16.01 12.26 5.26
CA LEU A 87 -17.01 11.32 4.77
C LEU A 87 -18.31 12.01 4.29
N VAL A 88 -18.73 13.08 4.98
CA VAL A 88 -19.89 13.87 4.53
C VAL A 88 -19.55 14.66 3.26
N GLY A 89 -18.35 15.25 3.17
CA GLY A 89 -17.91 16.04 2.01
C GLY A 89 -17.80 15.22 0.73
N ILE A 90 -17.35 13.97 0.82
CA ILE A 90 -17.37 13.04 -0.32
C ILE A 90 -18.79 12.52 -0.65
N GLY A 91 -19.78 12.87 0.16
CA GLY A 91 -21.18 12.48 -0.06
C GLY A 91 -21.47 11.02 0.31
N PHE A 92 -20.75 10.44 1.29
CA PHE A 92 -20.90 9.04 1.70
C PHE A 92 -22.36 8.65 2.01
N TRP A 93 -23.13 9.54 2.64
CA TRP A 93 -24.54 9.30 3.00
C TRP A 93 -25.57 9.82 1.99
N THR A 94 -25.15 10.43 0.88
CA THR A 94 -26.11 10.99 -0.11
C THR A 94 -26.74 9.89 -0.95
N LYS A 95 -28.07 9.90 -1.08
CA LYS A 95 -28.81 8.98 -1.96
C LYS A 95 -28.81 9.55 -3.38
N GLN A 96 -27.80 9.23 -4.18
CA GLN A 96 -27.86 9.51 -5.62
C GLN A 96 -28.56 8.36 -6.38
N LYS A 97 -29.33 8.76 -7.40
CA LYS A 97 -30.23 7.93 -8.21
C LYS A 97 -29.55 6.85 -9.08
N SER A 98 -28.24 6.67 -8.98
CA SER A 98 -27.51 5.58 -9.63
C SER A 98 -26.67 4.84 -8.60
N GLU A 99 -26.90 3.55 -8.50
CA GLU A 99 -26.33 2.55 -7.60
C GLU A 99 -24.79 2.59 -7.49
N LYS A 100 -24.28 2.04 -6.38
CA LYS A 100 -22.91 1.53 -6.16
C LYS A 100 -21.77 2.37 -6.77
N ARG A 101 -21.41 3.48 -6.10
CA ARG A 101 -20.12 4.15 -6.37
C ARG A 101 -19.24 4.02 -5.14
N SER A 102 -18.05 3.45 -5.31
CA SER A 102 -17.02 3.35 -4.28
C SER A 102 -16.69 4.71 -3.67
N ILE A 103 -16.27 4.64 -2.41
CA ILE A 103 -15.81 5.76 -1.58
C ILE A 103 -14.74 6.58 -2.33
N TRP A 104 -13.92 5.93 -3.15
CA TRP A 104 -12.85 6.58 -3.93
C TRP A 104 -13.37 7.39 -5.13
N GLN A 105 -14.36 6.86 -5.86
CA GLN A 105 -15.00 7.61 -6.95
C GLN A 105 -15.71 8.86 -6.42
N ARG A 106 -16.28 8.75 -5.21
CA ARG A 106 -16.93 9.84 -4.49
C ARG A 106 -15.93 10.90 -4.04
N PHE A 107 -14.80 10.46 -3.49
CA PHE A 107 -13.65 11.31 -3.14
C PHE A 107 -13.14 12.13 -4.33
N ILE A 108 -12.82 11.48 -5.45
CA ILE A 108 -12.31 12.17 -6.64
C ILE A 108 -13.33 13.15 -7.19
N ARG A 109 -14.60 12.77 -7.23
CA ARG A 109 -15.65 13.67 -7.70
C ARG A 109 -15.77 14.91 -6.82
N ALA A 110 -15.67 14.74 -5.50
CA ALA A 110 -15.75 15.84 -4.57
C ALA A 110 -14.54 16.79 -4.74
N ILE A 111 -13.33 16.27 -4.91
CA ILE A 111 -12.14 17.11 -5.12
C ILE A 111 -12.15 17.75 -6.52
N LYS A 112 -12.56 17.03 -7.57
CA LYS A 112 -12.70 17.60 -8.94
C LYS A 112 -13.74 18.73 -9.00
N LYS A 113 -14.65 18.78 -8.03
CA LYS A 113 -15.66 19.83 -7.89
C LYS A 113 -15.16 21.01 -7.05
N GLU A 114 -14.08 20.81 -6.29
CA GLU A 114 -13.32 21.83 -5.57
C GLU A 114 -12.31 22.47 -6.58
N ASN A 115 -12.15 23.81 -6.57
CA ASN A 115 -11.50 24.65 -7.61
C ASN A 115 -10.13 24.18 -8.17
N ASP A 116 -9.71 24.80 -9.29
CA ASP A 116 -8.52 24.49 -10.12
C ASP A 116 -7.20 24.22 -9.36
N GLU A 117 -6.93 24.85 -8.21
CA GLU A 117 -5.71 24.63 -7.40
C GLU A 117 -5.63 23.21 -6.80
N ALA A 118 -6.78 22.61 -6.44
CA ALA A 118 -6.83 21.23 -5.93
C ALA A 118 -6.51 20.19 -7.02
N THR A 119 -6.68 20.58 -8.29
CA THR A 119 -6.38 19.73 -9.45
C THR A 119 -4.87 19.56 -9.64
N ASP A 120 -4.04 20.52 -9.22
CA ASP A 120 -2.58 20.46 -9.39
C ASP A 120 -1.88 19.50 -8.41
N LEU A 121 -2.38 19.38 -7.18
CA LEU A 121 -1.90 18.38 -6.22
C LEU A 121 -2.32 16.96 -6.60
N ILE A 122 -3.53 16.83 -7.14
CA ILE A 122 -3.99 15.58 -7.75
C ILE A 122 -3.13 15.23 -8.96
N LYS A 123 -2.72 16.17 -9.82
CA LYS A 123 -1.84 15.88 -10.98
C LYS A 123 -0.51 15.24 -10.59
N ALA A 124 0.04 15.55 -9.42
CA ALA A 124 1.25 14.88 -8.90
C ALA A 124 0.98 13.41 -8.54
N LEU A 125 -0.21 13.09 -8.00
CA LEU A 125 -0.68 11.71 -7.75
C LEU A 125 -1.22 10.98 -8.99
N VAL A 126 -1.67 11.71 -10.03
CA VAL A 126 -2.56 11.20 -11.10
C VAL A 126 -1.86 10.81 -12.39
N LYS A 127 -0.53 10.91 -12.47
CA LYS A 127 0.19 10.20 -13.53
C LYS A 127 1.62 9.88 -13.09
N PRO A 128 1.82 8.83 -12.28
CA PRO A 128 3.18 8.40 -11.96
C PRO A 128 3.95 8.14 -13.25
N LYS A 129 5.24 8.46 -13.25
CA LYS A 129 6.14 8.00 -14.33
C LYS A 129 6.01 6.47 -14.38
N HIS A 130 5.75 5.93 -15.57
CA HIS A 130 5.51 4.50 -15.80
C HIS A 130 4.22 3.91 -15.19
N ALA A 131 3.11 4.67 -15.19
CA ALA A 131 1.78 4.22 -14.73
C ALA A 131 1.34 2.84 -15.29
N GLU A 132 1.73 2.50 -16.51
CA GLU A 132 1.46 1.18 -17.12
C GLU A 132 2.12 0.03 -16.35
N ARG A 133 3.37 0.21 -15.87
CA ARG A 133 4.08 -0.80 -15.08
C ARG A 133 3.47 -0.97 -13.69
N ILE A 134 3.11 0.16 -13.05
CA ILE A 134 2.45 0.15 -11.74
C ILE A 134 1.09 -0.55 -11.84
N SER A 135 0.32 -0.23 -12.88
CA SER A 135 -0.94 -0.92 -13.18
C SER A 135 -0.73 -2.41 -13.39
N LYS A 136 0.30 -2.84 -14.13
CA LYS A 136 0.63 -4.25 -14.30
C LYS A 136 0.87 -4.96 -12.96
N ILE A 137 1.65 -4.35 -12.05
CA ILE A 137 1.90 -4.90 -10.70
C ILE A 137 0.57 -5.04 -9.94
N PHE A 138 -0.28 -4.01 -9.96
CA PHE A 138 -1.57 -4.03 -9.25
C PHE A 138 -2.49 -5.14 -9.75
N VAL A 139 -2.53 -5.32 -11.07
CA VAL A 139 -3.33 -6.36 -11.70
C VAL A 139 -2.78 -7.76 -11.41
N GLN A 140 -1.45 -7.94 -11.40
CA GLN A 140 -0.82 -9.20 -11.03
C GLN A 140 -1.04 -9.56 -9.56
N LEU A 141 -1.04 -8.57 -8.67
CA LEU A 141 -1.36 -8.77 -7.26
C LEU A 141 -2.81 -9.25 -7.08
N ALA A 142 -3.77 -8.56 -7.70
CA ALA A 142 -5.19 -8.93 -7.62
C ALA A 142 -5.50 -10.28 -8.30
N LEU A 143 -4.61 -10.79 -9.17
CA LEU A 143 -4.78 -12.09 -9.83
C LEU A 143 -4.09 -13.23 -9.08
N ILE A 144 -3.43 -12.96 -7.96
CA ILE A 144 -2.53 -13.93 -7.34
C ILE A 144 -3.27 -15.15 -6.78
N ASP A 145 -4.48 -14.95 -6.25
CA ASP A 145 -5.36 -16.01 -5.77
C ASP A 145 -6.20 -16.64 -6.91
N GLY A 146 -6.01 -16.15 -8.15
CA GLY A 146 -6.70 -16.60 -9.35
C GLY A 146 -8.09 -16.00 -9.58
N ARG A 147 -8.52 -15.02 -8.77
CA ARG A 147 -9.81 -14.35 -8.93
C ARG A 147 -9.70 -12.87 -8.52
N ILE A 148 -10.26 -11.97 -9.32
CA ILE A 148 -10.38 -10.56 -8.93
C ILE A 148 -11.79 -10.36 -8.39
N ASP A 149 -11.92 -9.89 -7.15
CA ASP A 149 -13.23 -9.58 -6.58
C ASP A 149 -13.82 -8.25 -7.08
N ASP A 150 -15.09 -7.98 -6.74
CA ASP A 150 -15.79 -6.77 -7.18
C ASP A 150 -15.16 -5.47 -6.62
N ALA A 151 -14.58 -5.51 -5.42
CA ALA A 151 -13.98 -4.35 -4.76
C ALA A 151 -12.60 -4.03 -5.34
N GLU A 152 -11.75 -5.04 -5.53
CA GLU A 152 -10.46 -4.94 -6.21
C GLU A 152 -10.64 -4.48 -7.65
N LYS A 153 -11.60 -5.08 -8.38
CA LYS A 153 -11.91 -4.70 -9.75
C LYS A 153 -12.35 -3.25 -9.84
N GLU A 154 -13.25 -2.80 -8.96
CA GLU A 154 -13.70 -1.40 -8.94
C GLU A 154 -12.52 -0.45 -8.68
N LEU A 155 -11.58 -0.86 -7.82
CA LEU A 155 -10.40 -0.08 -7.45
C LEU A 155 -9.38 -0.03 -8.61
N LEU A 156 -9.10 -1.15 -9.29
CA LEU A 156 -8.26 -1.20 -10.49
C LEU A 156 -8.83 -0.40 -11.66
N GLU A 157 -10.13 -0.55 -11.95
CA GLU A 157 -10.82 0.22 -12.99
C GLU A 157 -10.74 1.73 -12.71
N SER A 158 -10.79 2.11 -11.43
CA SER A 158 -10.67 3.50 -11.02
C SER A 158 -9.28 4.08 -11.33
N PHE A 159 -8.20 3.31 -11.13
CA PHE A 159 -6.85 3.70 -11.52
C PHE A 159 -6.69 3.77 -13.04
N HIS A 160 -7.19 2.78 -13.78
CA HIS A 160 -7.07 2.75 -15.25
C HIS A 160 -7.75 3.96 -15.90
N LYS A 161 -8.96 4.29 -15.42
CA LYS A 161 -9.71 5.46 -15.90
C LYS A 161 -8.99 6.77 -15.57
N LEU A 162 -8.35 6.85 -14.41
CA LEU A 162 -7.66 8.02 -13.93
C LEU A 162 -6.33 8.25 -14.67
N TRP A 163 -5.58 7.18 -14.91
CA TRP A 163 -4.31 7.20 -15.66
C TRP A 163 -4.48 7.18 -17.18
N LYS A 164 -5.73 7.04 -17.67
CA LYS A 164 -6.09 6.89 -19.09
C LYS A 164 -5.36 5.69 -19.73
N LEU A 165 -5.29 4.59 -19.00
CA LEU A 165 -4.74 3.33 -19.49
C LEU A 165 -5.87 2.50 -20.11
N ASP A 166 -5.62 1.97 -21.30
CA ASP A 166 -6.53 1.07 -22.00
C ASP A 166 -6.08 -0.38 -21.74
N ILE A 167 -6.24 -0.82 -20.49
CA ILE A 167 -5.85 -2.18 -20.07
C ILE A 167 -7.13 -2.95 -19.77
N ASP A 168 -7.34 -4.02 -20.52
CA ASP A 168 -8.46 -4.95 -20.35
C ASP A 168 -8.18 -5.91 -19.18
N ILE A 169 -8.67 -5.54 -18.00
CA ILE A 169 -8.56 -6.33 -16.76
C ILE A 169 -9.34 -7.66 -16.89
N THR A 170 -10.36 -7.71 -17.75
CA THR A 170 -11.33 -8.81 -17.82
C THR A 170 -10.84 -10.08 -18.50
N ASN A 171 -9.74 -10.00 -19.24
CA ASN A 171 -9.19 -11.14 -20.01
C ASN A 171 -7.92 -11.75 -19.41
N LEU A 172 -7.49 -11.29 -18.25
CA LEU A 172 -6.28 -11.77 -17.62
C LEU A 172 -6.59 -13.02 -16.80
N LYS A 173 -5.97 -14.14 -17.18
CA LYS A 173 -6.04 -15.39 -16.43
C LYS A 173 -4.72 -15.57 -15.70
N SER A 174 -4.80 -15.97 -14.42
CA SER A 174 -3.62 -16.48 -13.74
C SER A 174 -3.11 -17.71 -14.50
N THR A 175 -1.80 -17.75 -14.72
CA THR A 175 -1.11 -18.97 -15.16
C THR A 175 -0.85 -19.82 -13.91
N ASN A 176 0.00 -20.84 -13.97
CA ASN A 176 0.48 -21.56 -12.80
C ASN A 176 0.85 -20.58 -11.66
N GLN A 177 0.36 -20.83 -10.45
CA GLN A 177 0.47 -19.96 -9.28
C GLN A 177 1.94 -19.56 -8.97
N THR A 178 2.88 -20.50 -9.09
CA THR A 178 4.31 -20.23 -8.91
C THR A 178 4.85 -19.25 -9.94
N LEU A 179 4.36 -19.30 -11.18
CA LEU A 179 4.73 -18.36 -12.24
C LEU A 179 4.18 -16.97 -11.94
N SER A 180 2.94 -16.87 -11.45
CA SER A 180 2.34 -15.58 -11.06
C SER A 180 3.11 -14.89 -9.91
N PHE A 181 3.58 -15.64 -8.90
CA PHE A 181 4.42 -15.09 -7.84
C PHE A 181 5.76 -14.55 -8.34
N MET A 182 6.39 -15.24 -9.31
CA MET A 182 7.64 -14.78 -9.92
C MET A 182 7.41 -13.56 -10.81
N GLU A 183 6.40 -13.60 -11.68
CA GLU A 183 6.07 -12.49 -12.59
C GLU A 183 5.74 -11.19 -11.86
N LEU A 184 5.07 -11.28 -10.70
CA LEU A 184 4.77 -10.13 -9.86
C LEU A 184 6.04 -9.54 -9.25
N ARG A 185 6.88 -10.38 -8.63
CA ARG A 185 8.17 -9.93 -8.07
C ARG A 185 9.05 -9.31 -9.13
N ASP A 186 9.19 -9.95 -10.29
CA ASP A 186 10.01 -9.46 -11.40
C ASP A 186 9.51 -8.11 -11.91
N SER A 187 8.19 -7.91 -11.93
CA SER A 187 7.61 -6.62 -12.34
C SER A 187 7.84 -5.51 -11.30
N VAL A 188 7.90 -5.86 -10.00
CA VAL A 188 8.30 -4.93 -8.93
C VAL A 188 9.77 -4.56 -9.03
N VAL A 189 10.65 -5.56 -9.18
CA VAL A 189 12.10 -5.34 -9.33
C VAL A 189 12.38 -4.49 -10.57
N ASP A 190 11.82 -4.86 -11.72
CA ASP A 190 11.94 -4.08 -12.96
C ASP A 190 11.43 -2.64 -12.77
N TYR A 191 10.34 -2.41 -12.01
CA TYR A 191 9.90 -1.06 -11.69
C TYR A 191 10.90 -0.26 -10.86
N LEU A 192 11.52 -0.88 -9.84
CA LEU A 192 12.49 -0.24 -8.96
C LEU A 192 13.85 -0.01 -9.63
N ASP A 193 14.23 -0.85 -10.60
CA ASP A 193 15.45 -0.70 -11.40
C ASP A 193 15.47 0.59 -12.24
N TYR A 194 14.31 1.18 -12.54
CA TYR A 194 14.22 2.51 -13.16
C TYR A 194 14.54 3.68 -12.20
N ALA A 195 14.88 3.37 -10.95
CA ALA A 195 15.14 4.34 -9.89
C ALA A 195 14.00 5.38 -9.73
N PRO A 196 12.75 4.95 -9.46
CA PRO A 196 11.66 5.90 -9.19
C PRO A 196 11.99 6.76 -7.96
N PRO A 197 11.52 8.02 -7.89
CA PRO A 197 11.67 8.83 -6.68
C PRO A 197 11.18 8.08 -5.42
N VAL A 198 11.91 8.21 -4.30
CA VAL A 198 11.60 7.52 -3.03
C VAL A 198 10.13 7.73 -2.61
N GLU A 199 9.62 8.95 -2.77
CA GLU A 199 8.22 9.30 -2.51
C GLU A 199 7.26 8.47 -3.36
N GLN A 200 7.56 8.31 -4.66
CA GLN A 200 6.74 7.53 -5.58
C GLN A 200 6.77 6.03 -5.23
N ALA A 201 7.93 5.49 -4.84
CA ALA A 201 8.05 4.10 -4.42
C ALA A 201 7.26 3.82 -3.13
N ALA A 202 7.31 4.73 -2.16
CA ALA A 202 6.54 4.64 -0.92
C ALA A 202 5.02 4.71 -1.19
N GLU A 203 4.60 5.57 -2.11
CA GLU A 203 3.20 5.65 -2.55
C GLU A 203 2.73 4.35 -3.21
N VAL A 204 3.52 3.78 -4.13
CA VAL A 204 3.18 2.51 -4.80
C VAL A 204 3.05 1.38 -3.78
N LYS A 205 3.96 1.31 -2.79
CA LYS A 205 3.86 0.34 -1.69
C LYS A 205 2.56 0.50 -0.89
N ALA A 206 2.20 1.74 -0.51
CA ALA A 206 0.96 2.02 0.21
C ALA A 206 -0.29 1.67 -0.62
N LEU A 207 -0.23 1.87 -1.94
CA LEU A 207 -1.31 1.48 -2.85
C LEU A 207 -1.44 -0.05 -2.96
N LEU A 208 -0.34 -0.79 -3.01
CA LEU A 208 -0.36 -2.27 -2.97
C LEU A 208 -1.03 -2.78 -1.70
N GLU A 209 -0.70 -2.21 -0.53
CA GLU A 209 -1.38 -2.53 0.73
C GLU A 209 -2.89 -2.23 0.68
N THR A 210 -3.28 -1.17 -0.03
CA THR A 210 -4.68 -0.77 -0.14
C THR A 210 -5.45 -1.73 -1.05
N ILE A 211 -4.85 -2.19 -2.15
CA ILE A 211 -5.42 -3.19 -3.05
C ILE A 211 -5.61 -4.51 -2.30
N ALA A 212 -4.56 -5.01 -1.66
CA ALA A 212 -4.60 -6.26 -0.90
C ALA A 212 -5.61 -6.27 0.26
N LYS A 213 -6.01 -5.09 0.76
CA LYS A 213 -6.98 -4.96 1.85
C LYS A 213 -8.36 -4.51 1.36
N ALA A 214 -8.59 -4.41 0.05
CA ALA A 214 -9.80 -3.82 -0.53
C ALA A 214 -11.08 -4.55 -0.10
N ASP A 215 -11.00 -5.87 0.09
CA ASP A 215 -12.10 -6.75 0.47
C ASP A 215 -12.16 -7.08 1.98
N ASN A 216 -11.28 -6.46 2.78
CA ASN A 216 -11.01 -6.73 4.19
C ASN A 216 -10.55 -8.17 4.50
N GLN A 217 -10.07 -8.94 3.52
CA GLN A 217 -9.56 -10.31 3.71
C GLN A 217 -8.31 -10.55 2.86
N VAL A 218 -7.13 -10.43 3.47
CA VAL A 218 -5.88 -10.84 2.80
C VAL A 218 -5.81 -12.36 2.79
N SER A 219 -5.72 -12.97 1.60
CA SER A 219 -5.53 -14.40 1.44
C SER A 219 -4.13 -14.86 1.88
N ASP A 220 -3.97 -16.16 2.16
CA ASP A 220 -2.67 -16.74 2.53
C ASP A 220 -1.64 -16.57 1.39
N ASP A 221 -2.09 -16.64 0.13
CA ASP A 221 -1.25 -16.51 -1.07
C ASP A 221 -0.79 -15.06 -1.29
N GLU A 222 -1.68 -14.09 -1.08
CA GLU A 222 -1.31 -12.66 -1.09
C GLU A 222 -0.34 -12.35 0.04
N LYS A 223 -0.61 -12.85 1.25
CA LYS A 223 0.28 -12.64 2.39
C LYS A 223 1.67 -13.22 2.12
N PHE A 224 1.74 -14.40 1.51
CA PHE A 224 2.99 -15.04 1.12
C PHE A 224 3.81 -14.16 0.17
N ILE A 225 3.19 -13.61 -0.88
CA ILE A 225 3.94 -12.82 -1.87
C ILE A 225 4.22 -11.38 -1.41
N LEU A 226 3.30 -10.78 -0.64
CA LEU A 226 3.45 -9.43 -0.12
C LEU A 226 4.59 -9.34 0.89
N ASP A 227 4.88 -10.40 1.63
CA ASP A 227 6.06 -10.48 2.52
C ASP A 227 7.37 -10.26 1.72
N GLU A 228 7.54 -10.93 0.58
CA GLU A 228 8.70 -10.71 -0.30
C GLU A 228 8.69 -9.30 -0.90
N ILE A 229 7.55 -8.86 -1.46
CA ILE A 229 7.43 -7.56 -2.15
C ILE A 229 7.69 -6.39 -1.20
N TYR A 230 7.14 -6.42 0.01
CA TYR A 230 7.32 -5.33 0.97
C TYR A 230 8.78 -5.19 1.36
N ASN A 231 9.49 -6.30 1.59
CA ASN A 231 10.91 -6.25 1.89
C ASN A 231 11.75 -5.73 0.71
N VAL A 232 11.37 -6.06 -0.54
CA VAL A 232 11.99 -5.46 -1.75
C VAL A 232 11.79 -3.94 -1.77
N PHE A 233 10.61 -3.44 -1.42
CA PHE A 233 10.37 -1.99 -1.31
C PHE A 233 11.13 -1.37 -0.13
N GLU A 234 11.21 -2.03 1.03
CA GLU A 234 11.94 -1.53 2.20
C GLU A 234 13.44 -1.39 1.89
N ASP A 235 14.05 -2.38 1.25
CA ASP A 235 15.46 -2.32 0.83
C ASP A 235 15.73 -1.12 -0.09
N TYR A 236 14.81 -0.86 -1.03
CA TYR A 236 14.89 0.30 -1.92
C TYR A 236 14.70 1.64 -1.20
N LEU A 237 13.76 1.72 -0.26
CA LEU A 237 13.42 2.96 0.45
C LEU A 237 14.45 3.34 1.51
N ASN A 238 15.01 2.35 2.22
CA ASN A 238 15.91 2.58 3.34
C ASN A 238 17.39 2.60 2.93
N GLY A 239 17.70 2.15 1.70
CA GLY A 239 19.02 2.33 1.08
C GLY A 239 20.15 1.68 1.85
N GLU A 240 20.22 0.35 1.80
CA GLU A 240 21.22 -0.50 2.47
C GLU A 240 21.01 -0.70 3.99
N GLU A 241 19.76 -0.92 4.43
CA GLU A 241 19.57 -1.65 5.69
C GLU A 241 19.88 -3.13 5.48
N ASP A 242 20.55 -3.75 6.46
CA ASP A 242 20.99 -5.14 6.49
C ASP A 242 19.80 -6.09 6.70
N LEU A 243 18.82 -6.02 5.79
CA LEU A 243 17.71 -6.94 5.77
C LEU A 243 18.26 -8.34 5.50
N PRO A 244 17.83 -9.37 6.25
CA PRO A 244 18.32 -10.72 6.03
C PRO A 244 17.94 -11.19 4.63
N LYS A 245 18.96 -11.39 3.79
CA LYS A 245 18.80 -11.91 2.43
C LYS A 245 19.04 -13.42 2.43
N TYR A 246 18.23 -14.13 1.65
CA TYR A 246 18.33 -15.57 1.42
C TYR A 246 18.78 -15.79 -0.02
N GLU A 247 19.99 -16.33 -0.15
CA GLU A 247 20.58 -16.69 -1.42
C GLU A 247 20.14 -18.11 -1.81
N VAL A 248 19.60 -18.27 -3.02
CA VAL A 248 19.27 -19.59 -3.57
C VAL A 248 20.40 -20.05 -4.47
N LEU A 249 20.98 -21.20 -4.11
CA LEU A 249 22.06 -21.84 -4.84
C LEU A 249 21.56 -23.10 -5.53
N ILE A 250 21.97 -23.28 -6.78
CA ILE A 250 21.78 -24.52 -7.55
C ILE A 250 23.13 -25.23 -7.64
N ALA A 251 23.16 -26.53 -7.30
CA ALA A 251 24.35 -27.36 -7.52
C ALA A 251 24.03 -28.44 -8.58
N PRO A 252 24.67 -28.42 -9.76
CA PRO A 252 24.56 -29.52 -10.71
C PRO A 252 25.21 -30.79 -10.15
N GLN A 253 24.57 -31.94 -10.33
CA GLN A 253 25.14 -33.23 -9.95
C GLN A 253 25.88 -33.91 -11.11
N ASN A 254 25.52 -33.56 -12.36
CA ASN A 254 25.99 -34.21 -13.58
C ASN A 254 26.30 -33.17 -14.67
N GLN A 255 27.18 -33.51 -15.61
CA GLN A 255 27.56 -32.61 -16.72
C GLN A 255 26.40 -32.28 -17.68
N ASP A 256 25.42 -33.18 -17.80
CA ASP A 256 24.18 -32.92 -18.53
C ASP A 256 23.32 -31.85 -17.83
N GLN A 257 23.31 -31.82 -16.50
CA GLN A 257 22.61 -30.79 -15.72
C GLN A 257 23.32 -29.45 -15.82
N GLU A 258 24.65 -29.45 -15.82
CA GLU A 258 25.43 -28.23 -16.04
C GLU A 258 25.11 -27.61 -17.41
N THR A 259 25.10 -28.42 -18.46
CA THR A 259 24.74 -27.99 -19.82
C THR A 259 23.27 -27.52 -19.91
N MET A 260 22.37 -28.14 -19.14
CA MET A 260 20.96 -27.74 -19.07
C MET A 260 20.78 -26.41 -18.35
N ILE A 261 21.48 -26.17 -17.24
CA ILE A 261 21.45 -24.90 -16.49
C ILE A 261 22.01 -23.77 -17.35
N GLU A 262 23.16 -23.98 -18.00
CA GLU A 262 23.77 -23.00 -18.91
C GLU A 262 22.85 -22.63 -20.10
N ARG A 263 22.00 -23.56 -20.56
CA ARG A 263 21.01 -23.31 -21.62
C ARG A 263 19.73 -22.65 -21.12
N LEU A 264 19.32 -22.93 -19.90
CA LEU A 264 18.08 -22.42 -19.33
C LEU A 264 18.21 -20.95 -18.93
N ILE A 265 19.34 -20.55 -18.35
CA ILE A 265 19.53 -19.20 -17.81
C ILE A 265 20.99 -18.78 -18.02
N PRO A 266 21.30 -17.94 -19.03
CA PRO A 266 22.67 -17.55 -19.39
C PRO A 266 23.39 -16.69 -18.34
N ASP A 267 22.64 -16.05 -17.43
CA ASP A 267 23.13 -14.98 -16.57
C ASP A 267 23.52 -15.42 -15.15
N PHE A 268 23.51 -16.73 -14.84
CA PHE A 268 23.90 -17.19 -13.51
C PHE A 268 25.40 -17.08 -13.28
N THR A 269 25.76 -16.39 -12.20
CA THR A 269 27.12 -16.33 -11.69
C THR A 269 27.50 -17.69 -11.10
N LYS A 270 28.55 -18.30 -11.68
CA LYS A 270 29.20 -19.48 -11.09
C LYS A 270 29.88 -19.05 -9.79
N VAL A 271 29.44 -19.60 -8.67
CA VAL A 271 30.04 -19.39 -7.35
C VAL A 271 30.66 -20.71 -6.90
N THR A 272 31.91 -20.66 -6.44
CA THR A 272 32.54 -21.83 -5.81
C THR A 272 32.33 -21.73 -4.33
N ASP A 273 31.58 -22.66 -3.75
CA ASP A 273 31.39 -22.76 -2.30
C ASP A 273 31.90 -24.12 -1.77
N LYS A 274 31.87 -24.33 -0.45
CA LYS A 274 32.43 -25.49 0.27
C LYS A 274 31.95 -26.85 -0.26
N GLY A 275 30.84 -26.89 -1.02
CA GLY A 275 30.28 -28.09 -1.66
C GLY A 275 30.65 -28.32 -3.12
N GLY A 276 31.35 -27.40 -3.80
CA GLY A 276 31.70 -27.52 -5.23
C GLY A 276 31.29 -26.30 -6.07
N VAL A 277 31.05 -26.52 -7.36
CA VAL A 277 30.58 -25.47 -8.29
C VAL A 277 29.06 -25.33 -8.14
N CYS A 278 28.63 -24.15 -7.71
CA CYS A 278 27.23 -23.78 -7.57
C CYS A 278 26.90 -22.59 -8.50
N TYR A 279 25.63 -22.44 -8.82
CA TYR A 279 25.10 -21.30 -9.58
C TYR A 279 24.19 -20.49 -8.66
N ARG A 280 24.47 -19.19 -8.52
CA ARG A 280 23.61 -18.27 -7.78
C ARG A 280 22.38 -17.95 -8.61
N VAL A 281 21.19 -18.28 -8.08
CA VAL A 281 19.92 -18.00 -8.75
C VAL A 281 19.47 -16.56 -8.55
N GLY A 282 19.64 -16.07 -7.32
CA GLY A 282 19.19 -14.75 -6.91
C GLY A 282 19.14 -14.63 -5.39
N GLU A 283 18.91 -13.39 -4.95
CA GLU A 283 18.75 -13.02 -3.55
C GLU A 283 17.29 -12.67 -3.29
N TYR A 284 16.74 -13.17 -2.20
CA TYR A 284 15.33 -13.03 -1.80
C TYR A 284 15.25 -12.58 -0.34
N TYR A 285 14.17 -11.91 0.06
CA TYR A 285 14.03 -11.38 1.42
C TYR A 285 13.16 -12.26 2.32
N SER A 286 12.31 -13.12 1.74
CA SER A 286 11.47 -14.07 2.44
C SER A 286 11.99 -15.50 2.29
N LEU A 287 12.20 -16.18 3.42
CA LEU A 287 12.62 -17.58 3.45
C LEU A 287 11.61 -18.49 2.71
N ASN A 288 10.32 -18.22 2.89
CA ASN A 288 9.25 -19.00 2.26
C ASN A 288 9.29 -18.84 0.74
N TYR A 289 9.59 -17.63 0.25
CA TYR A 289 9.77 -17.37 -1.18
C TYR A 289 11.01 -18.08 -1.72
N ALA A 290 12.16 -18.01 -1.03
CA ALA A 290 13.38 -18.73 -1.40
C ALA A 290 13.17 -20.26 -1.46
N GLN A 291 12.37 -20.81 -0.53
CA GLN A 291 11.98 -22.23 -0.54
C GLN A 291 11.11 -22.59 -1.74
N MET A 292 10.15 -21.75 -2.11
CA MET A 292 9.34 -21.95 -3.31
C MET A 292 10.21 -22.00 -4.57
N ILE A 293 11.19 -21.09 -4.70
CA ILE A 293 12.15 -21.12 -5.81
C ILE A 293 12.97 -22.41 -5.80
N CYS A 294 13.42 -22.88 -4.63
CA CYS A 294 14.09 -24.17 -4.50
C CYS A 294 13.22 -25.34 -4.98
N GLN A 295 11.94 -25.35 -4.62
CA GLN A 295 10.99 -26.40 -5.01
C GLN A 295 10.79 -26.45 -6.53
N LYS A 296 10.75 -25.29 -7.20
CA LYS A 296 10.68 -25.20 -8.67
C LYS A 296 11.84 -25.96 -9.32
N TYR A 297 13.08 -25.71 -8.91
CA TYR A 297 14.24 -26.39 -9.49
C TYR A 297 14.34 -27.86 -9.05
N ARG A 298 13.94 -28.20 -7.83
CA ARG A 298 13.84 -29.60 -7.38
C ARG A 298 12.86 -30.41 -8.20
N SER A 299 11.77 -29.80 -8.68
CA SER A 299 10.82 -30.46 -9.59
C SER A 299 11.45 -30.86 -10.93
N MET A 300 12.58 -30.23 -11.30
CA MET A 300 13.40 -30.55 -12.47
C MET A 300 14.56 -31.51 -12.13
N ASN A 301 14.56 -32.13 -10.95
CA ASN A 301 15.65 -32.98 -10.42
C ASN A 301 16.99 -32.25 -10.24
N ILE A 302 16.96 -30.95 -9.98
CA ILE A 302 18.15 -30.14 -9.70
C ILE A 302 18.28 -29.95 -8.18
N PHE A 303 19.50 -30.12 -7.66
CA PHE A 303 19.77 -29.90 -6.23
C PHE A 303 19.84 -28.41 -5.92
N THR A 304 19.18 -28.01 -4.83
CA THR A 304 19.13 -26.61 -4.38
C THR A 304 19.37 -26.48 -2.89
N ALA A 305 20.14 -25.45 -2.53
CA ALA A 305 20.42 -25.03 -1.17
C ALA A 305 20.01 -23.57 -0.96
N ILE A 306 19.69 -23.21 0.28
CA ILE A 306 19.41 -21.83 0.69
C ILE A 306 20.49 -21.47 1.71
N GLU A 307 21.15 -20.35 1.48
CA GLU A 307 22.10 -19.76 2.42
C GLU A 307 21.60 -18.40 2.85
N GLN A 308 21.84 -18.05 4.11
CA GLN A 308 21.59 -16.68 4.56
C GLN A 308 22.80 -15.86 4.13
N ALA A 309 22.58 -14.87 3.27
CA ALA A 309 23.59 -13.90 2.91
C ALA A 309 23.89 -13.03 4.14
N ASN A 310 25.17 -12.92 4.48
CA ASN A 310 25.70 -12.05 5.52
C ASN A 310 26.12 -10.71 4.93
#